data_AF-A0A6G3XUM5-F1
#
_entry.id   AF-A0A6G3XUM5-F1
#
_cell.length_a   1.000
_cell.length_b   1.000
_cell.length_c   1.000
_cell.angle_alpha   90.00
_cell.angle_beta   90.00
_cell.angle_gamma   90.00
#
_symmetry.space_group_name_H-M   'P 1'
#
loop_
_entity.id
_entity.type
_entity.pdbx_description
1 polymer ?
#
loop_
_entity_poly.entity_id
_entity_poly.type
_entity_poly.pdbx_seq_one_letter_code
_entity_poly.pdbx_strand_id
1 'polypeptide(L)'
;RVPFTVTRQAVDDVERGSADSDWQPVKDAARTCAFAEDMAIIDGYAAAGITGLRDGSSHDPLALPADARDYPVAVSQAVTRLRLAGVDGPYRLLLGADAFTEAAETSDHGYPVKTHLSRLVDDEILWAPAVKGGVLLSTRGGDFELCLGQDLSIGYADHDATSVHLYFQQAFTFRMLTPEAVVGLIA
;
A
#
# COMPACT_ATOMS: atom_id res chain seq x y z
N ARG A 1 -2.23 -10.78 -14.51
CA ARG A 1 -3.70 -10.98 -14.66
C ARG A 1 -4.18 -11.75 -13.44
N VAL A 2 -5.35 -11.42 -12.90
CA VAL A 2 -5.98 -12.16 -11.80
C VAL A 2 -7.37 -12.61 -12.26
N PRO A 3 -7.58 -13.90 -12.53
CA PRO A 3 -8.87 -14.40 -12.97
C PRO A 3 -9.87 -14.43 -11.81
N PHE A 4 -11.15 -14.22 -12.12
CA PHE A 4 -12.26 -14.41 -11.20
C PHE A 4 -13.51 -14.84 -11.95
N THR A 5 -14.43 -15.49 -11.25
CA THR A 5 -15.67 -16.03 -11.83
C THR A 5 -16.86 -15.48 -11.08
N VAL A 6 -17.87 -15.03 -11.82
CA VAL A 6 -19.16 -14.59 -11.27
C VAL A 6 -20.27 -15.46 -11.86
N THR A 7 -21.36 -15.65 -11.12
CA THR A 7 -22.50 -16.40 -11.65
C THR A 7 -23.28 -15.53 -12.63
N ARG A 8 -23.81 -16.15 -13.70
CA ARG A 8 -24.70 -15.45 -14.63
C ARG A 8 -25.95 -14.93 -13.93
N GLN A 9 -26.44 -15.69 -12.95
CA GLN A 9 -27.58 -15.26 -12.14
C GLN A 9 -27.28 -13.95 -11.39
N ALA A 10 -26.11 -13.80 -10.75
CA ALA A 10 -25.74 -12.56 -10.08
C ALA A 10 -25.69 -11.37 -11.05
N VAL A 11 -25.26 -11.58 -12.29
CA VAL A 11 -25.28 -10.55 -13.34
C VAL A 11 -26.71 -10.19 -13.74
N ASP A 12 -27.53 -11.19 -14.06
CA ASP A 12 -28.90 -10.99 -14.53
C ASP A 12 -29.82 -10.39 -13.43
N ASP A 13 -29.58 -10.71 -12.16
CA ASP A 13 -30.37 -10.22 -11.04
C ASP A 13 -30.25 -8.69 -10.87
N VAL A 14 -29.15 -8.08 -11.31
CA VAL A 14 -28.99 -6.61 -11.34
C VAL A 14 -30.02 -5.98 -12.29
N GLU A 15 -30.24 -6.57 -13.47
CA GLU A 15 -31.26 -6.07 -14.41
C GLU A 15 -32.68 -6.22 -13.82
N ARG A 16 -32.90 -7.22 -12.95
CA ARG A 16 -34.15 -7.43 -12.21
C ARG A 16 -34.28 -6.54 -10.97
N GLY A 17 -33.28 -5.71 -10.66
CA GLY A 17 -33.29 -4.77 -9.55
C GLY A 17 -32.68 -5.27 -8.24
N SER A 18 -31.92 -6.37 -8.25
CA SER A 18 -31.09 -6.77 -7.09
C SER A 18 -30.03 -5.69 -6.82
N ALA A 19 -29.86 -5.36 -5.54
CA ALA A 19 -28.85 -4.41 -5.06
C ALA A 19 -27.73 -5.11 -4.26
N ASP A 20 -27.75 -6.44 -4.20
CA ASP A 20 -26.97 -7.27 -3.29
C ASP A 20 -26.44 -8.56 -3.93
N SER A 21 -26.34 -8.59 -5.26
CA SER A 21 -25.78 -9.74 -5.99
C SER A 21 -24.35 -10.06 -5.51
N ASP A 22 -23.97 -11.34 -5.56
CA ASP A 22 -22.70 -11.80 -5.02
C ASP A 22 -21.50 -11.41 -5.89
N TRP A 23 -20.83 -10.34 -5.50
CA TRP A 23 -19.58 -9.85 -6.10
C TRP A 23 -18.35 -10.18 -5.28
N GLN A 24 -18.43 -11.09 -4.31
CA GLN A 24 -17.29 -11.47 -3.49
C GLN A 24 -16.07 -11.93 -4.31
N PRO A 25 -16.23 -12.71 -5.40
CA PRO A 25 -15.11 -13.08 -6.27
C PRO A 25 -14.38 -11.86 -6.89
N VAL A 26 -15.12 -10.79 -7.20
CA VAL A 26 -14.57 -9.55 -7.75
C VAL A 26 -13.74 -8.83 -6.69
N LYS A 27 -14.26 -8.73 -5.46
CA LYS A 27 -13.58 -8.08 -4.33
C LYS A 27 -12.27 -8.78 -3.98
N ASP A 28 -12.27 -10.10 -3.96
CA ASP A 28 -11.07 -10.87 -3.64
C ASP A 28 -10.01 -10.73 -4.74
N ALA A 29 -10.41 -10.78 -6.01
CA ALA A 29 -9.48 -10.57 -7.12
C ALA A 29 -8.92 -9.13 -7.16
N ALA A 30 -9.74 -8.12 -6.84
CA ALA A 30 -9.29 -6.74 -6.70
C ALA A 30 -8.29 -6.58 -5.56
N ARG A 31 -8.54 -7.21 -4.40
CA ARG A 31 -7.61 -7.23 -3.26
C ARG A 31 -6.27 -7.86 -3.64
N THR A 32 -6.29 -8.99 -4.36
CA THR A 32 -5.06 -9.62 -4.86
C THR A 32 -4.28 -8.69 -5.79
N CYS A 33 -4.95 -7.96 -6.68
CA CYS A 33 -4.29 -6.97 -7.54
C CYS A 33 -3.64 -5.85 -6.73
N ALA A 34 -4.40 -5.25 -5.81
CA ALA A 34 -3.90 -4.17 -4.96
C ALA A 34 -2.69 -4.60 -4.13
N PHE A 35 -2.75 -5.79 -3.53
CA PHE A 35 -1.65 -6.30 -2.70
C PHE A 35 -0.40 -6.59 -3.53
N ALA A 36 -0.57 -7.13 -4.74
CA ALA A 36 0.55 -7.39 -5.64
C ALA A 36 1.25 -6.11 -6.07
N GLU A 37 0.48 -5.04 -6.33
CA GLU A 37 1.02 -3.72 -6.69
C GLU A 37 1.74 -3.05 -5.51
N ASP A 38 1.10 -2.99 -4.34
CA ASP A 38 1.68 -2.42 -3.12
C ASP A 38 3.01 -3.10 -2.75
N MET A 39 3.03 -4.45 -2.76
CA MET A 39 4.26 -5.21 -2.46
C MET A 39 5.34 -4.95 -3.52
N ALA A 40 4.98 -4.89 -4.80
CA ALA A 40 5.95 -4.61 -5.86
C ALA A 40 6.57 -3.20 -5.73
N ILE A 41 5.79 -2.20 -5.30
CA ILE A 41 6.27 -0.84 -5.08
C ILE A 41 7.13 -0.75 -3.82
N ILE A 42 6.73 -1.40 -2.73
CA ILE A 42 7.37 -1.21 -1.42
C ILE A 42 8.54 -2.15 -1.21
N ASP A 43 8.33 -3.45 -1.43
CA ASP A 43 9.32 -4.51 -1.19
C ASP A 43 10.00 -4.95 -2.50
N GLY A 44 9.56 -4.44 -3.65
CA GLY A 44 10.16 -4.75 -4.95
C GLY A 44 9.60 -6.03 -5.58
N TYR A 45 9.97 -6.25 -6.84
CA TYR A 45 9.64 -7.48 -7.55
C TYR A 45 10.75 -7.87 -8.52
N ALA A 46 11.69 -8.68 -8.01
CA ALA A 46 12.92 -9.07 -8.73
C ALA A 46 12.66 -9.74 -10.08
N ALA A 47 11.62 -10.58 -10.20
CA ALA A 47 11.28 -11.25 -11.45
C ALA A 47 10.83 -10.29 -12.56
N ALA A 48 10.34 -9.09 -12.18
CA ALA A 48 9.97 -8.01 -13.10
C ALA A 48 11.04 -6.91 -13.19
N GLY A 49 12.20 -7.07 -12.53
CA GLY A 49 13.25 -6.05 -12.49
C GLY A 49 12.86 -4.78 -11.72
N ILE A 50 11.88 -4.87 -10.82
CA ILE A 50 11.42 -3.74 -10.01
C ILE A 50 12.19 -3.73 -8.69
N THR A 51 12.90 -2.63 -8.42
CA THR A 51 13.47 -2.32 -7.10
C THR A 51 12.45 -1.51 -6.31
N GLY A 52 12.04 -2.02 -5.14
CA GLY A 52 11.05 -1.36 -4.29
C GLY A 52 11.62 -0.21 -3.46
N LEU A 53 10.74 0.52 -2.80
CA LEU A 53 11.07 1.65 -1.93
C LEU A 53 12.04 1.27 -0.79
N ARG A 54 11.89 0.09 -0.18
CA ARG A 54 12.80 -0.35 0.88
C ARG A 54 14.18 -0.66 0.34
N ASP A 55 14.23 -1.49 -0.70
CA ASP A 55 15.49 -2.01 -1.24
C ASP A 55 16.29 -0.92 -1.98
N GLY A 56 15.61 0.05 -2.59
CA GLY A 56 16.27 1.16 -3.27
C GLY A 56 16.62 2.34 -2.36
N SER A 57 16.16 2.36 -1.10
CA SER A 57 16.47 3.40 -0.11
C SER A 57 17.98 3.50 0.11
N SER A 58 18.53 4.71 0.10
CA SER A 58 19.94 4.93 0.50
C SER A 58 20.13 5.00 2.01
N HIS A 59 19.04 5.07 2.77
CA HIS A 59 19.06 5.05 4.22
C HIS A 59 18.98 3.62 4.73
N ASP A 60 19.73 3.33 5.80
CA ASP A 60 19.50 2.11 6.57
C ASP A 60 18.03 2.05 7.01
N PRO A 61 17.39 0.88 7.07
CA PRO A 61 16.06 0.76 7.64
C PRO A 61 16.08 1.03 9.15
N LEU A 62 14.94 1.45 9.69
CA LEU A 62 14.70 1.57 11.13
C LEU A 62 13.75 0.47 11.57
N ALA A 63 14.04 -0.17 12.70
CA ALA A 63 13.10 -1.12 13.29
C ALA A 63 11.95 -0.35 13.96
N LEU A 64 10.72 -0.80 13.73
CA LEU A 64 9.59 -0.45 14.56
C LEU A 64 9.75 -1.18 15.90
N PRO A 65 9.71 -0.45 17.03
CA PRO A 65 9.73 -1.09 18.35
C PRO A 65 8.55 -2.05 18.50
N ALA A 66 8.71 -3.09 19.34
CA ALA A 66 7.58 -3.97 19.66
C ALA A 66 6.49 -3.27 20.49
N ASP A 67 6.82 -2.15 21.14
CA ASP A 67 5.88 -1.33 21.88
C ASP A 67 5.46 -0.11 21.04
N ALA A 68 4.18 -0.03 20.71
CA ALA A 68 3.64 1.06 19.91
C ALA A 68 3.85 2.45 20.52
N ARG A 69 4.03 2.54 21.85
CA ARG A 69 4.34 3.82 22.52
C ARG A 69 5.64 4.44 22.04
N ASP A 70 6.57 3.62 21.54
CA ASP A 70 7.87 4.07 21.04
C ASP A 70 7.89 4.33 19.52
N TYR A 71 6.79 4.08 18.80
CA TYR A 71 6.70 4.38 17.36
C TYR A 71 7.03 5.85 17.02
N PRO A 72 6.56 6.86 17.79
CA PRO A 72 6.92 8.26 17.54
C PRO A 72 8.42 8.52 17.52
N VAL A 73 9.19 7.76 18.32
CA VAL A 73 10.66 7.87 18.34
C VAL A 73 11.25 7.38 17.02
N ALA A 74 10.83 6.20 16.55
CA ALA A 74 11.29 5.64 15.27
C ALA A 74 10.91 6.54 14.08
N VAL A 75 9.69 7.06 14.07
CA VAL A 75 9.22 7.97 13.00
C VAL A 75 9.96 9.30 13.03
N SER A 76 10.20 9.88 14.22
CA SER A 76 11.01 11.10 14.36
C SER A 76 12.45 10.92 13.86
N GLN A 77 13.05 9.76 14.12
CA GLN A 77 14.36 9.40 13.57
C GLN A 77 14.33 9.30 12.04
N ALA A 78 13.30 8.69 11.47
CA ALA A 78 13.11 8.61 10.02
C ALA A 78 12.96 10.01 9.38
N VAL A 79 12.14 10.89 9.97
CA VAL A 79 12.00 12.29 9.53
C VAL A 79 13.35 13.01 9.59
N THR A 80 14.12 12.81 10.66
CA THR A 80 15.45 13.40 10.81
C THR A 80 16.41 12.93 9.73
N ARG A 81 16.37 11.64 9.35
CA ARG A 81 17.20 11.10 8.25
C ARG A 81 16.90 11.77 6.92
N LEU A 82 15.61 11.93 6.58
CA LEU A 82 15.19 12.65 5.37
C LEU A 82 15.69 14.10 5.38
N ARG A 83 15.51 14.82 6.50
CA ARG A 83 15.98 16.21 6.65
C ARG A 83 17.49 16.34 6.52
N LEU A 84 18.27 15.43 7.13
CA LEU A 84 19.73 15.43 7.04
C LEU A 84 20.23 15.11 5.62
N ALA A 85 19.45 14.38 4.82
CA ALA A 85 19.72 14.17 3.40
C ALA A 85 19.27 15.35 2.50
N GLY A 86 18.76 16.44 3.07
CA GLY A 86 18.25 17.58 2.30
C GLY A 86 16.95 17.27 1.55
N VAL A 87 16.20 16.27 1.99
CA VAL A 87 14.89 15.94 1.43
C VAL A 87 13.83 16.68 2.22
N ASP A 88 13.24 17.69 1.59
CA ASP A 88 12.10 18.42 2.14
C ASP A 88 10.82 17.60 2.10
N GLY A 89 9.85 17.97 2.95
CA GLY A 89 8.50 17.40 2.94
C GLY A 89 7.63 17.90 1.77
N PRO A 90 6.32 17.61 1.78
CA PRO A 90 5.59 16.99 2.88
C PRO A 90 5.94 15.51 3.08
N TYR A 91 6.01 15.05 4.34
CA TYR A 91 6.28 13.67 4.70
C TYR A 91 4.98 12.88 4.89
N ARG A 92 4.95 11.65 4.35
CA ARG A 92 3.87 10.68 4.51
C ARG A 92 4.40 9.44 5.22
N LEU A 93 3.65 8.98 6.21
CA LEU A 93 3.90 7.71 6.89
C LEU A 93 2.89 6.70 6.37
N LEU A 94 3.39 5.58 5.88
CA LEU A 94 2.61 4.43 5.45
C LEU A 94 2.91 3.27 6.39
N LEU A 95 1.87 2.71 7.01
CA LEU A 95 1.99 1.61 7.96
C LEU A 95 1.19 0.39 7.48
N GLY A 96 1.79 -0.77 7.71
CA GLY A 96 1.19 -2.08 7.58
C GLY A 96 0.01 -2.29 8.52
N ALA A 97 -0.79 -3.33 8.25
CA ALA A 97 -2.02 -3.57 9.00
C ALA A 97 -1.79 -3.67 10.52
N ASP A 98 -0.82 -4.49 10.93
CA ASP A 98 -0.51 -4.72 12.34
C ASP A 98 -0.01 -3.43 13.01
N ALA A 99 1.02 -2.80 12.43
CA ALA A 99 1.62 -1.58 12.96
C ALA A 99 0.62 -0.42 13.08
N PHE A 100 -0.24 -0.23 12.09
CA PHE A 100 -1.25 0.82 12.17
C PHE A 100 -2.32 0.49 13.21
N THR A 101 -2.73 -0.78 13.34
CA THR A 101 -3.71 -1.20 14.36
C THR A 101 -3.14 -0.96 15.76
N GLU A 102 -1.89 -1.37 16.00
CA GLU A 102 -1.18 -1.13 17.26
C GLU A 102 -1.08 0.37 17.58
N ALA A 103 -0.72 1.20 16.60
CA ALA A 103 -0.66 2.65 16.77
C ALA A 103 -2.04 3.28 17.04
N ALA A 104 -3.11 2.73 16.48
CA ALA A 104 -4.48 3.21 16.67
C ALA A 104 -5.07 2.82 18.03
N GLU A 105 -4.79 1.61 18.50
CA GLU A 105 -5.33 1.06 19.75
C GLU A 105 -4.50 1.47 20.99
N THR A 106 -3.23 1.82 20.80
CA THR A 106 -2.35 2.18 21.91
C THR A 106 -2.48 3.64 22.31
N SER A 107 -2.57 3.87 23.62
CA SER A 107 -2.50 5.20 24.23
C SER A 107 -1.34 5.27 25.22
N ASP A 108 -0.56 6.34 25.15
CA ASP A 108 0.50 6.63 26.12
C ASP A 108 0.04 7.73 27.08
N HIS A 109 -0.07 7.40 28.37
CA HIS A 109 -0.60 8.30 29.41
C HIS A 109 -1.94 8.98 29.04
N GLY A 110 -2.81 8.28 28.30
CA GLY A 110 -4.12 8.78 27.85
C GLY A 110 -4.09 9.55 26.53
N TYR A 111 -2.92 9.67 25.88
CA TYR A 111 -2.77 10.29 24.58
C TYR A 111 -2.61 9.22 23.48
N PRO A 112 -3.49 9.16 22.46
CA PRO A 112 -3.40 8.14 21.41
C PRO A 112 -2.10 8.27 20.61
N VAL A 113 -1.40 7.14 20.42
CA VAL A 113 -0.14 7.09 19.67
C VAL A 113 -0.33 7.57 18.23
N LYS A 114 -1.42 7.14 17.58
CA LYS A 114 -1.79 7.62 16.23
C LYS A 114 -1.83 9.15 16.13
N THR A 115 -2.39 9.84 17.12
CA THR A 115 -2.46 11.31 17.13
C THR A 115 -1.07 11.93 17.28
N HIS A 116 -0.18 11.31 18.06
CA HIS A 116 1.21 11.75 18.16
C HIS A 116 1.93 11.60 16.81
N LEU A 117 1.78 10.45 16.17
CA LEU A 117 2.35 10.18 14.85
C LEU A 117 1.85 11.19 13.80
N SER A 118 0.54 11.48 13.74
CA SER A 118 -0.04 12.48 12.85
C SER A 118 0.51 13.90 13.04
N ARG A 119 1.15 14.21 14.18
CA ARG A 119 1.82 15.51 14.39
C ARG A 119 3.28 15.53 13.94
N LEU A 120 3.89 14.36 13.77
CA LEU A 120 5.27 14.24 13.28
C LEU A 120 5.36 14.25 11.76
N VAL A 121 4.27 13.88 11.09
CA VAL A 121 4.13 13.93 9.63
C VAL A 121 3.19 15.05 9.21
N ASP A 122 3.26 15.44 7.94
CA ASP A 122 2.56 16.63 7.46
C ASP A 122 1.07 16.40 7.16
N ASP A 123 0.56 15.16 7.23
CA ASP A 123 -0.83 14.78 6.85
C ASP A 123 -1.21 13.39 7.46
N GLU A 124 -2.31 12.73 7.06
CA GLU A 124 -2.81 11.45 7.62
C GLU A 124 -1.87 10.24 7.40
N ILE A 125 -1.79 9.34 8.37
CA ILE A 125 -1.05 8.07 8.24
C ILE A 125 -1.80 7.15 7.25
N LEU A 126 -1.11 6.66 6.23
CA LEU A 126 -1.69 5.79 5.22
C LEU A 126 -1.73 4.34 5.71
N TRP A 127 -2.88 3.70 5.55
CA TRP A 127 -3.10 2.27 5.82
C TRP A 127 -2.71 1.43 4.60
N ALA A 128 -1.71 0.57 4.74
CA ALA A 128 -1.22 -0.31 3.68
C ALA A 128 -1.28 -1.78 4.10
N PRO A 129 -2.43 -2.45 3.97
CA PRO A 129 -2.65 -3.77 4.57
C PRO A 129 -1.79 -4.89 3.95
N ALA A 130 -1.25 -4.67 2.76
CA ALA A 130 -0.34 -5.62 2.10
C ALA A 130 1.07 -5.61 2.68
N VAL A 131 1.41 -4.60 3.50
CA VAL A 131 2.78 -4.27 3.90
C VAL A 131 3.04 -4.72 5.33
N LYS A 132 4.26 -5.19 5.60
CA LYS A 132 4.76 -5.40 6.95
C LYS A 132 5.60 -4.22 7.41
N GLY A 133 5.44 -3.79 8.66
CA GLY A 133 6.09 -2.58 9.17
C GLY A 133 5.55 -1.33 8.50
N GLY A 134 6.37 -0.54 7.84
CA GLY A 134 5.95 0.66 7.11
C GLY A 134 7.07 1.35 6.35
N VAL A 135 6.78 2.51 5.76
CA VAL A 135 7.77 3.40 5.16
C VAL A 135 7.42 4.84 5.48
N LEU A 136 8.44 5.69 5.65
CA LEU A 136 8.29 7.13 5.70
C LEU A 136 8.94 7.72 4.44
N LEU A 137 8.21 8.53 3.69
CA LEU A 137 8.70 9.12 2.45
C LEU A 137 8.29 10.58 2.29
N SER A 138 9.02 11.31 1.45
CA SER A 138 8.61 12.64 0.99
C SER A 138 7.68 12.53 -0.22
N THR A 139 6.65 13.39 -0.27
CA THR A 139 5.78 13.59 -1.42
C THR A 139 5.95 14.97 -2.05
N ARG A 140 7.18 15.52 -2.02
CA ARG A 140 7.53 16.75 -2.77
C ARG A 140 7.40 16.57 -4.30
N GLY A 141 7.43 15.32 -4.78
CA GLY A 141 7.17 14.94 -6.16
C GLY A 141 8.44 14.71 -6.98
N GLY A 142 8.35 13.82 -7.96
CA GLY A 142 9.46 13.47 -8.87
C GLY A 142 10.47 12.46 -8.31
N ASP A 143 10.32 12.01 -7.06
CA ASP A 143 11.24 11.04 -6.44
C ASP A 143 10.87 9.57 -6.76
N PHE A 144 9.59 9.30 -7.01
CA PHE A 144 9.03 7.97 -7.27
C PHE A 144 8.05 8.05 -8.43
N GLU A 145 8.15 7.09 -9.36
CA GLU A 145 7.27 7.02 -10.52
C GLU A 145 6.62 5.64 -10.62
N LEU A 146 5.29 5.63 -10.66
CA LEU A 146 4.50 4.48 -11.11
C LEU A 146 4.17 4.70 -12.59
N CYS A 147 4.82 3.94 -13.46
CA CYS A 147 4.60 4.02 -14.90
C CYS A 147 3.52 3.04 -15.31
N LEU A 148 2.34 3.55 -15.65
CA LEU A 148 1.22 2.73 -16.11
C LEU A 148 1.24 2.59 -17.63
N GLY A 149 1.40 1.37 -18.13
CA GLY A 149 1.12 1.03 -19.53
C GLY A 149 -0.37 0.77 -19.75
N GLN A 150 -1.01 0.09 -18.80
CA GLN A 150 -2.45 -0.09 -18.74
C GLN A 150 -2.90 -0.06 -17.28
N ASP A 151 -3.81 0.85 -16.96
CA ASP A 151 -4.44 0.93 -15.65
C ASP A 151 -5.37 -0.28 -15.39
N LEU A 152 -5.72 -0.52 -14.13
CA LEU A 152 -6.51 -1.65 -13.69
C LEU A 152 -7.82 -1.75 -14.48
N SER A 153 -7.93 -2.83 -15.25
CA SER A 153 -9.02 -3.08 -16.18
C SER A 153 -9.64 -4.46 -15.94
N ILE A 154 -10.95 -4.58 -16.15
CA ILE A 154 -11.64 -5.88 -16.16
C ILE A 154 -11.78 -6.34 -17.61
N GLY A 155 -11.31 -7.56 -17.88
CA GLY A 155 -11.47 -8.24 -19.17
C GLY A 155 -12.41 -9.44 -19.08
N TYR A 156 -13.01 -9.77 -20.22
CA TYR A 156 -13.80 -10.98 -20.42
C TYR A 156 -12.93 -12.08 -21.04
N ALA A 157 -13.01 -13.30 -20.49
CA ALA A 157 -12.36 -14.48 -21.05
C ALA A 157 -13.37 -15.33 -21.83
N ASP A 158 -14.33 -15.92 -21.12
CA ASP A 158 -15.39 -16.77 -21.68
C ASP A 158 -16.56 -16.90 -20.69
N HIS A 159 -17.58 -17.68 -21.03
CA HIS A 159 -18.69 -18.02 -20.13
C HIS A 159 -19.29 -19.37 -20.48
N ASP A 160 -19.97 -19.98 -19.50
CA ASP A 160 -20.76 -21.20 -19.68
C ASP A 160 -22.25 -20.96 -19.37
N ALA A 161 -23.02 -22.04 -19.18
CA ALA A 161 -24.45 -21.96 -18.90
C ALA A 161 -24.77 -21.24 -17.58
N THR A 162 -23.83 -21.21 -16.63
CA THR A 162 -24.02 -20.77 -15.24
C THR A 162 -23.04 -19.69 -14.78
N SER A 163 -21.88 -19.57 -15.44
CA SER A 163 -20.75 -18.76 -14.97
C SER A 163 -20.21 -17.85 -16.07
N VAL A 164 -19.68 -16.69 -15.67
CA VAL A 164 -18.89 -15.79 -16.52
C VAL A 164 -17.48 -15.70 -15.96
N HIS A 165 -16.48 -16.00 -16.80
CA HIS A 165 -15.07 -15.95 -16.45
C HIS A 165 -14.47 -14.62 -16.90
N LEU A 166 -14.02 -13.85 -15.92
CA LEU A 166 -13.47 -12.51 -16.08
C LEU A 166 -12.05 -12.47 -15.50
N TYR A 167 -11.35 -11.37 -15.71
CA TYR A 167 -10.05 -11.16 -15.07
C TYR A 167 -9.76 -9.67 -14.86
N PHE A 168 -9.02 -9.37 -13.80
CA PHE A 168 -8.32 -8.10 -13.69
C PHE A 168 -6.98 -8.16 -14.44
N GLN A 169 -6.67 -7.08 -15.14
CA GLN A 169 -5.38 -6.88 -15.78
C GLN A 169 -4.91 -5.45 -15.53
N GLN A 170 -3.62 -5.32 -15.26
CA GLN A 170 -2.89 -4.07 -15.25
C GLN A 170 -1.49 -4.33 -15.82
N ALA A 171 -0.85 -3.28 -16.34
CA ALA A 171 0.52 -3.31 -16.81
C ALA A 171 1.22 -2.06 -16.29
N PHE A 172 2.20 -2.26 -15.41
CA PHE A 172 2.95 -1.17 -14.80
C PHE A 172 4.42 -1.56 -14.58
N THR A 173 5.24 -0.55 -14.32
CA THR A 173 6.53 -0.70 -13.65
C THR A 173 6.68 0.42 -12.63
N PHE A 174 7.53 0.21 -11.64
CA PHE A 174 7.89 1.22 -10.65
C PHE A 174 9.35 1.65 -10.86
N ARG A 175 9.61 2.96 -10.71
CA ARG A 175 10.96 3.54 -10.79
C ARG A 175 11.23 4.38 -9.55
N MET A 176 12.33 4.06 -8.89
CA MET A 176 12.88 4.86 -7.81
C MET A 176 13.93 5.81 -8.39
N LEU A 177 13.65 7.11 -8.35
CA LEU A 177 14.54 8.13 -8.91
C LEU A 177 15.43 8.77 -7.86
N THR A 178 14.92 8.89 -6.63
CA THR A 178 15.63 9.52 -5.51
C THR A 178 15.72 8.55 -4.33
N PRO A 179 16.84 7.80 -4.21
CA PRO A 179 17.07 6.84 -3.13
C PRO A 179 16.91 7.40 -1.71
N GLU A 180 17.28 8.66 -1.52
CA GLU A 180 17.31 9.32 -0.22
C GLU A 180 15.94 9.83 0.24
N ALA A 181 14.89 9.77 -0.61
CA ALA A 181 13.58 10.34 -0.32
C ALA A 181 12.62 9.44 0.47
N VAL A 182 13.08 8.26 0.90
CA VAL A 182 12.31 7.29 1.68
C VAL A 182 13.18 6.60 2.72
N VAL A 183 12.60 6.24 3.86
CA VAL A 183 13.21 5.44 4.92
C VAL A 183 12.29 4.26 5.21
N GLY A 184 12.84 3.05 5.13
CA GLY A 184 12.12 1.83 5.51
C GLY A 184 11.92 1.71 7.02
N LEU A 185 10.72 1.34 7.45
CA LEU A 185 10.38 0.96 8.82
C LEU A 185 10.08 -0.55 8.86
N ILE A 186 10.95 -1.36 9.43
CA ILE A 186 10.82 -2.83 9.44
C ILE A 186 10.20 -3.29 10.76
N ALA A 187 9.26 -4.23 10.70
CA ALA A 187 8.67 -4.89 11.88
C ALA A 187 9.50 -6.11 12.30
#